data_AF-A0A356KG11-F1
#
_entry.id   AF-A0A356KG11-F1
#
_cell.length_a   1.000
_cell.length_b   1.000
_cell.length_c   1.000
_cell.angle_alpha   90.00
_cell.angle_beta   90.00
_cell.angle_gamma   90.00
#
_symmetry.space_group_name_H-M   'P 1'
#
loop_
_entity.id
_entity.type
_entity.pdbx_description
1 polymer ?
#
loop_
_entity_poly.entity_id
_entity_poly.type
_entity_poly.pdbx_seq_one_letter_code
_entity_poly.pdbx_strand_id
1 'polypeptide(L)'
;MTPPRNLPNVITFSRLVLALLLFVILSLVGHAQGAAVGAAGVAGWVVARERLLLTGATVIFWLAAFSDFLDGYVARRWSLQTDFGRIVDPFADKVVVCGAFVLLTPIKGSFVAPWMVVVMLARELLVDGLRGFAESRGHAFPSRWAGKVKMAVQSLAILWVLMTLAAFRGVAWAEWTSFVLVILTVIATVYSGLSYVYDARRLFADEPSNEEPVVESEHRMKPAEVLTLVLLMVALVILIGLGFAGKLGGGPIS
;
A
#
# COMPACT_ATOMS: atom_id res chain seq x y z
N MET A 1 -27.42 24.75 0.98
CA MET A 1 -26.09 25.32 0.69
C MET A 1 -25.33 24.29 -0.13
N THR A 2 -25.07 24.57 -1.40
CA THR A 2 -24.18 23.73 -2.20
C THR A 2 -22.75 23.89 -1.67
N PRO A 3 -22.00 22.80 -1.49
CA PRO A 3 -20.63 22.89 -1.03
C PRO A 3 -19.79 23.59 -2.12
N PRO A 4 -18.79 24.40 -1.76
CA PRO A 4 -17.90 24.99 -2.76
C PRO A 4 -17.28 23.91 -3.65
N ARG A 5 -17.31 24.14 -4.97
CA ARG A 5 -16.84 23.20 -6.02
C ARG A 5 -15.41 22.69 -5.84
N ASN A 6 -14.60 23.37 -5.03
CA ASN A 6 -13.19 23.07 -4.82
C ASN A 6 -12.93 22.13 -3.64
N LEU A 7 -13.97 21.75 -2.88
CA LEU A 7 -13.82 20.89 -1.69
C LEU A 7 -13.10 19.56 -1.96
N PRO A 8 -13.47 18.78 -3.00
CA PRO A 8 -12.80 17.51 -3.26
C PRO A 8 -11.29 17.68 -3.46
N ASN A 9 -10.88 18.66 -4.29
CA ASN A 9 -9.46 18.93 -4.56
C ASN A 9 -8.69 19.34 -3.31
N VAL A 10 -9.30 20.14 -2.43
CA VAL A 10 -8.66 20.56 -1.17
C VAL A 10 -8.40 19.35 -0.28
N ILE A 11 -9.33 18.40 -0.23
CA ILE A 11 -9.17 17.25 0.66
C ILE A 11 -8.14 16.27 0.09
N THR A 12 -8.16 16.00 -1.22
CA THR A 12 -7.09 15.26 -1.92
C THR A 12 -5.71 15.87 -1.66
N PHE A 13 -5.59 17.20 -1.80
CA PHE A 13 -4.33 17.91 -1.56
C PHE A 13 -3.91 17.84 -0.09
N SER A 14 -4.86 18.02 0.83
CA SER A 14 -4.59 17.90 2.26
C SER A 14 -4.07 16.52 2.62
N ARG A 15 -4.58 15.47 1.98
CA ARG A 15 -4.14 14.09 2.18
C ARG A 15 -2.69 13.89 1.75
N LEU A 16 -2.29 14.46 0.61
CA LEU A 16 -0.90 14.42 0.15
C LEU A 16 0.04 15.15 1.12
N VAL A 17 -0.40 16.29 1.67
CA VAL A 17 0.36 17.01 2.69
C VAL A 17 0.50 16.19 3.97
N LEU A 18 -0.60 15.57 4.45
CA LEU A 18 -0.57 14.67 5.59
C LEU A 18 0.35 13.46 5.34
N ALA A 19 0.33 12.89 4.13
CA ALA A 19 1.22 11.81 3.72
C ALA A 19 2.69 12.23 3.83
N LEU A 20 3.03 13.41 3.32
CA LEU A 20 4.38 13.94 3.39
C LEU A 20 4.83 14.14 4.85
N LEU A 21 3.98 14.73 5.68
CA LEU A 21 4.26 14.90 7.11
C LEU A 21 4.48 13.57 7.81
N LEU A 22 3.63 12.57 7.52
CA LEU A 22 3.80 11.20 8.02
C LEU A 22 5.17 10.64 7.61
N PHE A 23 5.56 10.81 6.35
CA PHE A 23 6.82 10.27 5.83
C PHE A 23 8.03 10.92 6.47
N VAL A 24 7.98 12.24 6.67
CA VAL A 24 9.03 12.97 7.39
C VAL A 24 9.16 12.41 8.81
N ILE A 25 8.06 12.25 9.53
CA ILE A 25 8.08 11.73 10.90
C ILE A 25 8.64 10.31 10.96
N LEU A 26 8.17 9.40 10.11
CA LEU A 26 8.64 8.01 10.09
C LEU A 26 10.11 7.92 9.67
N SER A 27 10.55 8.75 8.73
CA SER A 27 11.96 8.84 8.34
C SER A 27 12.83 9.30 9.52
N LEU A 28 12.41 10.34 10.26
CA LEU A 28 13.14 10.82 11.45
C LEU A 28 13.24 9.74 12.53
N VAL A 29 12.18 8.96 12.76
CA VAL A 29 12.20 7.83 13.71
C VAL A 29 13.14 6.73 13.25
N GLY A 30 13.08 6.33 11.97
CA GLY A 30 13.94 5.28 11.40
C GLY A 30 15.43 5.62 11.49
N HIS A 31 15.83 6.85 11.16
CA HIS A 31 17.23 7.28 11.27
C HIS A 31 17.70 7.38 12.73
N ALA A 32 16.82 7.80 13.65
CA ALA A 32 17.15 7.92 15.06
C ALA A 32 17.44 6.56 15.74
N GLN A 33 16.76 5.49 15.33
CA GLN A 33 17.02 4.14 15.86
C GLN A 33 18.34 3.52 15.35
N GLY A 34 18.87 4.00 14.22
CA GLY A 34 20.15 3.56 13.65
C GLY A 34 21.39 4.20 14.31
N ALA A 35 21.24 5.38 14.91
CA ALA A 35 22.29 6.05 15.67
C ALA A 35 22.27 5.53 17.11
N ALA A 36 23.14 4.57 17.45
CA ALA A 36 23.25 4.03 18.80
C ALA A 36 23.57 5.14 19.82
N VAL A 37 22.59 5.51 20.65
CA VAL A 37 22.78 6.52 21.71
C VAL A 37 23.29 5.82 22.98
N GLY A 38 24.61 5.84 23.16
CA GLY A 38 25.26 5.49 24.42
C GLY A 38 25.34 6.70 25.36
N ALA A 39 24.34 6.85 26.24
CA ALA A 39 24.43 7.56 27.53
C ALA A 39 23.07 7.51 28.26
N ALA A 40 23.06 7.02 29.50
CA ALA A 40 21.85 6.73 30.27
C ALA A 40 20.93 7.95 30.54
N GLY A 41 21.45 9.17 30.50
CA GLY A 41 20.66 10.41 30.63
C GLY A 41 20.08 10.95 29.31
N VAL A 42 20.73 10.66 28.18
CA VAL A 42 20.25 11.03 26.84
C VAL A 42 19.11 10.09 26.40
N ALA A 43 19.10 8.86 26.92
CA ALA A 43 18.10 7.84 26.61
C ALA A 43 16.66 8.27 26.92
N GLY A 44 16.39 8.96 28.04
CA GLY A 44 15.02 9.33 28.45
C GLY A 44 14.33 10.32 27.50
N TRP A 45 15.00 11.42 27.17
CA TRP A 45 14.48 12.42 26.22
C TRP A 45 14.40 11.89 24.79
N VAL A 46 15.32 11.01 24.39
CA VAL A 46 15.28 10.35 23.08
C VAL A 46 14.06 9.43 22.97
N VAL A 47 13.79 8.61 23.98
CA VAL A 47 12.61 7.73 24.03
C VAL A 47 11.31 8.54 24.08
N ALA A 48 11.26 9.63 24.87
CA ALA A 48 10.09 10.51 24.91
C ALA A 48 9.82 11.19 23.57
N ARG A 49 10.87 11.68 22.89
CA ARG A 49 10.78 12.26 21.53
C ARG A 49 10.28 11.23 20.53
N GLU A 50 10.83 10.03 20.54
CA GLU A 50 10.41 8.94 19.64
C GLU A 50 8.93 8.59 19.83
N ARG A 51 8.49 8.43 21.08
CA ARG A 51 7.07 8.19 21.40
C ARG A 51 6.19 9.32 20.89
N LEU A 52 6.55 10.58 21.13
CA LEU A 52 5.79 11.75 20.66
C LEU A 52 5.67 11.76 19.13
N LEU A 53 6.77 11.50 18.43
CA LEU A 53 6.80 11.40 16.96
C LEU A 53 5.89 10.27 16.47
N LEU A 54 5.96 9.08 17.06
CA LEU A 54 5.12 7.94 16.68
C LEU A 54 3.63 8.17 17.00
N THR A 55 3.32 8.82 18.12
CA THR A 55 1.94 9.25 18.42
C THR A 55 1.46 10.26 17.39
N GLY A 56 2.29 11.24 17.01
CA GLY A 56 1.98 12.18 15.94
C GLY A 56 1.74 11.49 14.60
N ALA A 57 2.60 10.53 14.22
CA ALA A 57 2.42 9.71 13.01
C ALA A 57 1.11 8.93 13.04
N THR A 58 0.74 8.36 14.18
CA THR A 58 -0.53 7.62 14.37
C THR A 58 -1.72 8.54 14.10
N VAL A 59 -1.73 9.73 14.70
CA VAL A 59 -2.82 10.70 14.53
C VAL A 59 -2.90 11.20 13.08
N ILE A 60 -1.76 11.52 12.46
CA ILE A 60 -1.71 11.98 11.07
C ILE A 60 -2.21 10.89 10.12
N PHE A 61 -1.75 9.65 10.28
CA PHE A 61 -2.21 8.54 9.45
C PHE A 61 -3.70 8.28 9.63
N TRP A 62 -4.19 8.31 10.88
CA TRP A 62 -5.62 8.17 11.17
C TRP A 62 -6.44 9.27 10.49
N LEU A 63 -6.02 10.53 10.58
CA LEU A 63 -6.68 11.65 9.91
C LEU A 63 -6.66 11.49 8.39
N ALA A 64 -5.54 11.07 7.81
CA ALA A 64 -5.42 10.84 6.37
C ALA A 64 -6.36 9.71 5.90
N ALA A 65 -6.36 8.56 6.59
CA ALA A 65 -7.24 7.44 6.26
C ALA A 65 -8.72 7.77 6.48
N PHE A 66 -9.04 8.50 7.55
CA PHE A 66 -10.41 8.93 7.82
C PHE A 66 -10.91 9.95 6.81
N SER A 67 -10.04 10.86 6.36
CA SER A 67 -10.38 11.85 5.32
C SER A 67 -10.79 11.19 4.00
N ASP A 68 -10.11 10.10 3.60
CA ASP A 68 -10.47 9.34 2.39
C ASP A 68 -11.86 8.68 2.50
N PHE A 69 -12.13 8.06 3.65
CA PHE A 69 -13.44 7.47 3.90
C PHE A 69 -14.56 8.53 3.85
N LEU A 70 -14.31 9.70 4.44
CA LEU A 70 -15.28 10.80 4.48
C LEU A 70 -15.48 11.42 3.09
N ASP A 71 -14.42 11.62 2.31
CA ASP A 71 -14.48 12.11 0.93
C ASP A 71 -15.29 11.18 0.04
N GLY A 72 -15.03 9.88 0.13
CA GLY A 72 -15.78 8.89 -0.62
C GLY A 72 -17.27 8.93 -0.28
N TYR A 73 -17.64 9.22 0.97
CA TYR A 73 -19.04 9.38 1.38
C TYR A 73 -19.65 10.69 0.86
N VAL A 74 -18.97 11.82 1.02
CA VAL A 74 -19.45 13.15 0.63
C VAL A 74 -19.55 13.30 -0.88
N ALA A 75 -18.55 12.85 -1.63
CA ALA A 75 -18.54 12.91 -3.09
C ALA A 75 -19.66 12.07 -3.72
N ARG A 76 -19.98 10.90 -3.15
CA ARG A 76 -21.11 10.07 -3.58
C ARG A 76 -22.46 10.72 -3.30
N ARG A 77 -22.57 11.45 -2.19
CA ARG A 77 -23.84 12.09 -1.77
C ARG A 77 -24.16 13.34 -2.57
N TRP A 78 -23.15 14.05 -3.06
CA TRP A 78 -23.34 15.35 -3.73
C TRP A 78 -22.95 15.37 -5.21
N SER A 79 -22.51 14.25 -5.78
CA SER A 79 -22.08 14.15 -7.20
C SER A 79 -21.01 15.17 -7.60
N LEU A 80 -20.27 15.70 -6.62
CA LEU A 80 -19.11 16.56 -6.85
C LEU A 80 -17.88 15.67 -7.06
N GLN A 81 -17.68 15.21 -8.30
CA GLN A 81 -16.40 14.67 -8.74
C GLN A 81 -15.74 15.66 -9.68
N THR A 82 -14.48 16.00 -9.40
CA THR A 82 -13.62 16.75 -10.31
C THR A 82 -12.80 15.74 -11.12
N ASP A 83 -12.47 16.06 -12.38
CA ASP A 83 -11.63 15.19 -13.22
C ASP A 83 -10.23 15.03 -12.62
N PHE A 84 -9.73 16.07 -11.94
CA PHE A 84 -8.46 16.02 -11.21
C PHE A 84 -8.51 15.05 -10.02
N GLY A 85 -9.51 15.16 -9.14
CA GLY A 85 -9.64 14.28 -7.97
C GLY A 85 -9.81 12.81 -8.39
N ARG A 86 -10.54 12.54 -9.47
CA ARG A 86 -10.71 11.17 -10.02
C ARG A 86 -9.39 10.47 -10.30
N ILE A 87 -8.38 11.19 -10.76
CA ILE A 87 -7.06 10.64 -11.11
C ILE A 87 -6.14 10.63 -9.88
N VAL A 88 -6.16 11.71 -9.08
CA VAL A 88 -5.21 11.89 -7.98
C VAL A 88 -5.61 11.11 -6.73
N ASP A 89 -6.91 10.90 -6.45
CA ASP A 89 -7.36 10.20 -5.25
C ASP A 89 -6.85 8.75 -5.17
N PRO A 90 -7.01 7.90 -6.21
CA PRO A 90 -6.49 6.53 -6.17
C PRO A 90 -4.96 6.47 -6.12
N PHE A 91 -4.28 7.51 -6.61
CA PHE A 91 -2.83 7.63 -6.55
C PHE A 91 -2.38 8.00 -5.13
N ALA A 92 -2.96 9.04 -4.54
CA ALA A 92 -2.64 9.51 -3.19
C ALA A 92 -2.87 8.41 -2.14
N ASP A 93 -3.95 7.66 -2.27
CA ASP A 93 -4.27 6.51 -1.40
C ASP A 93 -3.15 5.46 -1.41
N LYS A 94 -2.71 5.04 -2.61
CA LYS A 94 -1.61 4.08 -2.76
C LYS A 94 -0.29 4.62 -2.23
N VAL A 95 0.01 5.90 -2.49
CA VAL A 95 1.23 6.54 -2.00
C VAL A 95 1.27 6.51 -0.48
N VAL A 96 0.18 6.92 0.19
CA VAL A 96 0.09 6.92 1.66
C VAL A 96 0.35 5.53 2.23
N VAL A 97 -0.37 4.52 1.74
CA VAL A 97 -0.28 3.15 2.27
C VAL A 97 1.07 2.50 1.94
N CYS A 98 1.50 2.55 0.68
CA CYS A 98 2.77 1.94 0.27
C CYS A 98 3.97 2.65 0.91
N GLY A 99 3.96 3.99 0.93
CA GLY A 99 5.00 4.79 1.57
C GLY A 99 5.10 4.55 3.06
N ALA A 100 3.97 4.40 3.76
CA ALA A 100 3.98 4.03 5.18
C ALA A 100 4.63 2.66 5.41
N PHE A 101 4.29 1.62 4.63
CA PHE A 101 4.94 0.31 4.75
C PHE A 101 6.45 0.35 4.44
N VAL A 102 6.86 1.10 3.41
CA VAL A 102 8.29 1.32 3.09
C VAL A 102 9.01 1.91 4.30
N LEU A 103 8.47 2.98 4.89
CA LEU A 103 9.12 3.69 5.99
C LEU A 103 9.00 2.99 7.36
N LEU A 104 8.05 2.07 7.51
CA LEU A 104 7.97 1.17 8.67
C LEU A 104 9.03 0.06 8.63
N THR A 105 9.52 -0.31 7.45
CA THR A 105 10.50 -1.39 7.27
C THR A 105 11.79 -1.21 8.10
N PRO A 106 12.44 -0.04 8.15
CA PRO A 106 13.64 0.16 8.98
C PRO A 106 13.35 0.29 10.48
N ILE A 107 12.09 0.43 10.90
CA ILE A 107 11.74 0.67 12.31
C ILE A 107 11.65 -0.65 13.08
N LYS A 108 12.45 -0.79 14.14
CA LYS A 108 12.46 -1.98 15.00
C LYS A 108 11.10 -2.14 15.69
N GLY A 109 10.53 -3.35 15.58
CA GLY A 109 9.22 -3.69 16.16
C GLY A 109 8.03 -3.40 15.24
N SER A 110 8.26 -3.00 13.98
CA SER A 110 7.17 -2.84 13.00
C SER A 110 6.65 -4.16 12.44
N PHE A 111 7.47 -5.23 12.52
CA PHE A 111 7.23 -6.55 11.90
C PHE A 111 7.11 -6.53 10.37
N VAL A 112 7.34 -5.39 9.73
CA VAL A 112 7.29 -5.22 8.28
C VAL A 112 8.65 -5.59 7.69
N ALA A 113 8.71 -6.70 6.95
CA ALA A 113 9.92 -7.10 6.26
C ALA A 113 9.99 -6.49 4.85
N PRO A 114 11.19 -6.19 4.30
CA PRO A 114 11.33 -5.57 2.97
C PRO A 114 10.63 -6.36 1.85
N TRP A 115 10.69 -7.70 1.89
CA TRP A 115 10.06 -8.56 0.90
C TRP A 115 8.53 -8.40 0.89
N MET A 116 7.90 -8.13 2.04
CA MET A 116 6.46 -7.92 2.14
C MET A 116 6.06 -6.64 1.39
N VAL A 117 6.87 -5.59 1.54
CA VAL A 117 6.65 -4.31 0.85
C VAL A 117 6.81 -4.48 -0.67
N VAL A 118 7.82 -5.24 -1.11
CA VAL A 118 8.00 -5.57 -2.53
C VAL A 118 6.76 -6.30 -3.08
N VAL A 119 6.20 -7.26 -2.35
CA VAL A 119 4.96 -7.96 -2.74
C VAL A 119 3.80 -6.96 -2.90
N MET A 120 3.64 -6.05 -1.94
CA MET A 120 2.58 -5.04 -1.96
C MET A 120 2.72 -4.10 -3.17
N LEU A 121 3.91 -3.54 -3.38
CA LEU A 121 4.20 -2.65 -4.51
C LEU A 121 4.01 -3.35 -5.85
N ALA A 122 4.57 -4.56 -6.01
CA ALA A 122 4.44 -5.33 -7.24
C ALA A 122 2.97 -5.59 -7.58
N ARG A 123 2.15 -5.91 -6.59
CA ARG A 123 0.70 -6.12 -6.79
C ARG A 123 -0.02 -4.83 -7.18
N GLU A 124 0.30 -3.68 -6.57
CA GLU A 124 -0.33 -2.42 -6.94
C GLU A 124 -0.04 -2.07 -8.41
N LEU A 125 1.23 -2.15 -8.82
CA LEU A 125 1.64 -1.90 -10.20
C LEU A 125 1.00 -2.88 -11.19
N LEU A 126 0.92 -4.16 -10.82
CA LEU A 126 0.35 -5.22 -11.65
C LEU A 126 -1.16 -5.01 -11.87
N VAL A 127 -1.92 -4.69 -10.83
CA VAL A 127 -3.37 -4.47 -10.95
C VAL A 127 -3.66 -3.20 -11.74
N ASP A 128 -2.88 -2.13 -11.53
CA ASP A 128 -3.03 -0.89 -12.29
C ASP A 128 -2.68 -1.07 -13.77
N GLY A 129 -1.59 -1.80 -14.05
CA GLY A 129 -1.19 -2.13 -15.42
C GLY A 129 -2.24 -2.98 -16.14
N LEU A 130 -2.76 -4.03 -15.49
CA LEU A 130 -3.82 -4.87 -16.06
C LEU A 130 -5.10 -4.09 -16.35
N ARG A 131 -5.50 -3.20 -15.42
CA ARG A 131 -6.68 -2.35 -15.61
C ARG A 131 -6.48 -1.37 -16.76
N GLY A 132 -5.36 -0.64 -16.77
CA GLY A 132 -5.07 0.33 -17.83
C GLY A 132 -4.95 -0.34 -19.21
N PHE A 133 -4.39 -1.55 -19.28
CA PHE A 133 -4.32 -2.33 -20.51
C PHE A 133 -5.69 -2.83 -20.99
N ALA A 134 -6.58 -3.24 -20.08
CA ALA A 134 -7.95 -3.62 -20.47
C ALA A 134 -8.78 -2.42 -20.92
N GLU A 135 -8.68 -1.30 -20.20
CA GLU A 135 -9.39 -0.06 -20.52
C GLU A 135 -8.95 0.52 -21.87
N SER A 136 -7.66 0.42 -22.23
CA SER A 136 -7.16 0.86 -23.55
C SER A 136 -7.70 0.02 -24.71
N ARG A 137 -8.24 -1.17 -24.44
CA ARG A 137 -8.92 -2.04 -25.41
C ARG A 137 -10.44 -1.95 -25.34
N GLY A 138 -10.99 -1.00 -24.59
CA GLY A 138 -12.44 -0.80 -24.46
C GLY A 138 -13.15 -1.82 -23.58
N HIS A 139 -12.40 -2.68 -22.88
CA HIS A 139 -12.97 -3.63 -21.93
C HIS A 139 -13.04 -3.03 -20.54
N ALA A 140 -14.24 -2.96 -19.96
CA ALA A 140 -14.40 -2.53 -18.58
C ALA A 140 -13.87 -3.60 -17.62
N PHE A 141 -12.78 -3.30 -16.91
CA PHE A 141 -12.21 -4.25 -15.96
C PHE A 141 -13.12 -4.40 -14.72
N PRO A 142 -13.56 -5.62 -14.35
CA PRO A 142 -14.52 -5.80 -13.27
C PRO A 142 -13.96 -5.35 -11.91
N SER A 143 -14.69 -4.47 -11.23
CA SER A 143 -14.35 -3.99 -9.89
C SER A 143 -14.75 -5.02 -8.83
N ARG A 144 -13.77 -5.70 -8.20
CA ARG A 144 -14.02 -6.66 -7.12
C ARG A 144 -13.94 -6.09 -5.70
N TRP A 145 -14.79 -6.63 -4.83
CA TRP A 145 -14.80 -6.42 -3.38
C TRP A 145 -13.45 -6.70 -2.71
N ALA A 146 -12.66 -7.64 -3.26
CA ALA A 146 -11.33 -7.98 -2.77
C ALA A 146 -10.39 -6.77 -2.68
N GLY A 147 -10.52 -5.78 -3.57
CA GLY A 147 -9.74 -4.54 -3.50
C GLY A 147 -10.08 -3.68 -2.29
N LYS A 148 -11.37 -3.60 -1.92
CA LYS A 148 -11.83 -2.85 -0.74
C LYS A 148 -11.37 -3.49 0.56
N VAL A 149 -11.49 -4.82 0.65
CA VAL A 149 -11.06 -5.57 1.84
C VAL A 149 -9.55 -5.46 2.04
N LYS A 150 -8.76 -5.58 0.96
CA LYS A 150 -7.30 -5.38 1.03
C LYS A 150 -6.95 -4.01 1.61
N MET A 151 -7.58 -2.95 1.11
CA MET A 151 -7.33 -1.59 1.58
C MET A 151 -7.70 -1.42 3.06
N ALA A 152 -8.83 -1.94 3.49
CA ALA A 152 -9.23 -1.89 4.90
C ALA A 152 -8.23 -2.61 5.81
N VAL A 153 -7.76 -3.80 5.41
CA VAL A 153 -6.76 -4.57 6.15
C VAL A 153 -5.41 -3.84 6.19
N GLN A 154 -4.96 -3.28 5.07
CA GLN A 154 -3.71 -2.50 4.98
C GLN A 154 -3.72 -1.28 5.90
N SER A 155 -4.78 -0.47 5.82
CA SER A 155 -4.90 0.73 6.65
C SER A 155 -5.03 0.39 8.13
N LEU A 156 -5.76 -0.67 8.48
CA LEU A 156 -5.86 -1.15 9.86
C LEU A 156 -4.51 -1.64 10.38
N ALA A 157 -3.75 -2.39 9.57
CA ALA A 157 -2.44 -2.88 9.94
C ALA A 157 -1.45 -1.74 10.20
N ILE A 158 -1.38 -0.74 9.32
CA ILE A 158 -0.51 0.44 9.53
C ILE A 158 -0.90 1.17 10.81
N LEU A 159 -2.19 1.46 11.00
CA LEU A 159 -2.66 2.18 12.19
C LEU A 159 -2.31 1.42 13.48
N TRP A 160 -2.53 0.10 13.49
CA TRP A 160 -2.23 -0.75 14.63
C TRP A 160 -0.72 -0.85 14.92
N VAL A 161 0.10 -0.99 13.89
CA VAL A 161 1.57 -1.00 14.03
C VAL A 161 2.05 0.32 14.62
N LEU A 162 1.55 1.47 14.14
CA LEU A 162 1.90 2.78 14.67
C LEU A 162 1.49 2.93 16.15
N MET A 163 0.28 2.49 16.51
CA MET A 163 -0.18 2.49 17.91
C MET A 163 0.69 1.59 18.80
N THR A 164 1.05 0.40 18.32
CA THR A 164 1.92 -0.52 19.05
C THR A 164 3.30 0.10 19.28
N LEU A 165 3.89 0.70 18.25
CA LEU A 165 5.17 1.39 18.35
C LEU A 165 5.13 2.60 19.31
N ALA A 166 4.03 3.37 19.30
CA ALA A 166 3.88 4.58 20.09
C ALA A 166 3.57 4.32 21.58
N ALA A 167 2.65 3.39 21.86
CA ALA A 167 2.04 3.25 23.19
C ALA A 167 2.20 1.85 23.81
N PHE A 168 2.27 0.79 23.00
CA PHE A 168 2.27 -0.60 23.48
C PHE A 168 3.58 -1.34 23.19
N ARG A 169 4.70 -0.62 23.06
CA ARG A 169 6.00 -1.20 22.77
C ARG A 169 6.45 -2.10 23.94
N GLY A 170 6.80 -3.35 23.65
CA GLY A 170 7.14 -4.36 24.65
C GLY A 170 5.92 -5.10 25.23
N VAL A 171 4.71 -4.80 24.77
CA VAL A 171 3.48 -5.50 25.22
C VAL A 171 3.18 -6.65 24.25
N ALA A 172 3.39 -7.89 24.73
CA ALA A 172 3.36 -9.09 23.89
C ALA A 172 2.07 -9.25 23.05
N TRP A 173 0.89 -9.01 23.63
CA TRP A 173 -0.37 -9.16 22.89
C TRP A 173 -0.53 -8.12 21.77
N ALA A 174 -0.03 -6.89 21.96
CA ALA A 174 -0.13 -5.82 20.97
C ALA A 174 0.85 -6.03 19.81
N GLU A 175 2.06 -6.50 20.13
CA GLU A 175 3.09 -6.90 19.17
C GLU A 175 2.65 -8.11 18.34
N TRP A 176 2.08 -9.13 18.99
CA TRP A 176 1.53 -10.29 18.29
C TRP A 176 0.38 -9.90 17.36
N THR A 177 -0.51 -9.01 17.81
CA THR A 177 -1.60 -8.47 16.97
C THR A 177 -1.03 -7.73 15.76
N SER A 178 0.03 -6.93 15.94
CA SER A 178 0.70 -6.22 14.84
C SER A 178 1.27 -7.19 13.81
N PHE A 179 1.98 -8.23 14.28
CA PHE A 179 2.50 -9.29 13.42
C PHE A 179 1.39 -9.97 12.61
N VAL A 180 0.30 -10.38 13.28
CA VAL A 180 -0.84 -11.03 12.62
C VAL A 180 -1.45 -10.12 11.55
N LEU A 181 -1.67 -8.83 11.84
CA LEU A 181 -2.23 -7.88 10.88
C LEU A 181 -1.32 -7.65 9.67
N VAL A 182 0.00 -7.58 9.86
CA VAL A 182 0.97 -7.47 8.76
C VAL A 182 0.93 -8.73 7.87
N ILE A 183 0.88 -9.93 8.46
CA ILE A 183 0.75 -11.18 7.70
C ILE A 183 -0.59 -11.23 6.94
N LEU A 184 -1.69 -10.90 7.59
CA LEU A 184 -3.01 -10.81 6.95
C LEU A 184 -3.01 -9.83 5.79
N THR A 185 -2.28 -8.73 5.92
CA THR A 185 -2.10 -7.75 4.84
C THR A 185 -1.44 -8.35 3.61
N VAL A 186 -0.36 -9.11 3.80
CA VAL A 186 0.33 -9.79 2.70
C VAL A 186 -0.59 -10.81 2.05
N ILE A 187 -1.29 -11.64 2.85
CA ILE A 187 -2.24 -12.63 2.35
C ILE A 187 -3.35 -11.97 1.54
N ALA A 188 -3.97 -10.91 2.06
CA ALA A 188 -5.03 -10.17 1.37
C ALA A 188 -4.53 -9.55 0.06
N THR A 189 -3.29 -9.05 0.05
CA THR A 189 -2.63 -8.49 -1.14
C THR A 189 -2.43 -9.56 -2.21
N VAL A 190 -1.86 -10.72 -1.84
CA VAL A 190 -1.61 -11.83 -2.77
C VAL A 190 -2.93 -12.41 -3.30
N TYR A 191 -3.90 -12.68 -2.41
CA TYR A 191 -5.23 -13.15 -2.80
C TYR A 191 -5.90 -12.19 -3.79
N SER A 192 -5.84 -10.89 -3.51
CA SER A 192 -6.37 -9.89 -4.42
C SER A 192 -5.62 -9.90 -5.75
N GLY A 193 -4.28 -9.92 -5.76
CA GLY A 193 -3.49 -10.00 -6.99
C GLY A 193 -3.87 -11.21 -7.86
N LEU A 194 -3.92 -12.40 -7.28
CA LEU A 194 -4.31 -13.63 -7.99
C LEU A 194 -5.73 -13.54 -8.57
N SER A 195 -6.67 -12.96 -7.82
CA SER A 195 -8.05 -12.78 -8.27
C SER A 195 -8.13 -11.88 -9.52
N TYR A 196 -7.29 -10.84 -9.60
CA TYR A 196 -7.22 -9.93 -10.75
C TYR A 196 -6.54 -10.58 -11.95
N VAL A 197 -5.46 -11.35 -11.73
CA VAL A 197 -4.79 -12.10 -12.81
C VAL A 197 -5.74 -13.12 -13.44
N TYR A 198 -6.54 -13.82 -12.61
CA TYR A 198 -7.54 -14.75 -13.11
C TYR A 198 -8.59 -14.08 -14.01
N ASP A 199 -9.07 -12.90 -13.61
CA ASP A 199 -10.05 -12.15 -14.41
C ASP A 199 -9.45 -11.65 -15.72
N ALA A 200 -8.23 -11.13 -15.68
CA ALA A 200 -7.48 -10.74 -16.87
C ALA A 200 -7.32 -11.92 -17.84
N ARG A 201 -6.97 -13.11 -17.33
CA ARG A 201 -6.86 -14.33 -18.16
C ARG A 201 -8.14 -14.67 -18.89
N ARG A 202 -9.28 -14.62 -18.20
CA ARG A 202 -10.59 -14.89 -18.83
C ARG A 202 -10.91 -13.85 -19.91
N LEU A 203 -10.74 -12.57 -19.57
CA LEU A 203 -11.06 -11.47 -20.49
C LEU A 203 -10.25 -11.55 -21.79
N PHE A 204 -8.97 -11.87 -21.72
CA PHE A 204 -8.10 -11.97 -22.89
C PHE A 204 -8.16 -13.32 -23.61
N ALA A 205 -8.68 -14.37 -22.98
CA ALA A 205 -8.92 -15.65 -23.65
C ALA A 205 -10.15 -15.59 -24.57
N ASP A 206 -11.09 -14.71 -24.27
CA ASP A 206 -12.33 -14.52 -25.03
C ASP A 206 -12.19 -13.51 -26.20
N GLU A 207 -11.02 -12.86 -26.39
CA GLU A 207 -10.73 -12.06 -27.59
C GLU A 207 -10.53 -13.00 -28.80
N PRO A 208 -11.42 -12.99 -29.82
CA PRO A 208 -11.21 -13.77 -31.02
C PRO A 208 -9.94 -13.27 -31.74
N SER A 209 -9.12 -14.21 -32.22
CA SER A 209 -7.82 -13.97 -32.87
C SER A 209 -7.88 -13.25 -34.23
N ASN A 210 -8.94 -12.49 -34.51
CA ASN A 210 -9.16 -11.77 -35.76
C ASN A 210 -8.96 -10.27 -35.55
N GLU A 211 -7.74 -9.80 -35.72
CA GLU A 211 -7.49 -8.42 -36.16
C GLU A 211 -6.73 -8.50 -37.49
N GLU A 212 -7.38 -8.00 -38.54
CA GLU A 212 -6.78 -7.67 -39.84
C GLU A 212 -5.50 -6.83 -39.65
N PRO A 213 -4.55 -6.85 -40.62
CA PRO A 213 -3.26 -6.21 -40.45
C PRO A 213 -3.41 -4.69 -40.53
N VAL A 214 -3.55 -4.05 -39.37
CA VAL A 214 -3.34 -2.61 -39.24
C VAL A 214 -1.83 -2.35 -39.22
N VAL A 215 -1.43 -1.50 -40.15
CA VAL A 215 -0.09 -1.14 -40.61
C VAL A 215 0.81 -0.62 -39.48
N GLU A 216 2.06 -1.11 -39.47
CA GLU A 216 3.30 -0.51 -38.91
C GLU A 216 3.47 -0.39 -37.37
N SER A 217 4.13 -1.42 -36.82
CA SER A 217 5.21 -1.37 -35.82
C SER A 217 5.20 -0.33 -34.69
N GLU A 218 4.26 -0.45 -33.76
CA GLU A 218 4.59 -0.34 -32.32
C GLU A 218 4.57 -1.75 -31.75
N HIS A 219 5.56 -2.13 -30.92
CA HIS A 219 5.66 -3.46 -30.30
C HIS A 219 4.50 -3.66 -29.30
N ARG A 220 3.30 -3.91 -29.82
CA ARG A 220 2.07 -4.12 -29.06
C ARG A 220 2.18 -5.50 -28.44
N MET A 221 2.48 -5.54 -27.14
CA MET A 221 2.55 -6.81 -26.42
C MET A 221 1.23 -7.57 -26.58
N LYS A 222 1.35 -8.83 -27.02
CA LYS A 222 0.19 -9.72 -27.16
C LYS A 222 -0.38 -10.02 -25.77
N PRO A 223 -1.69 -10.29 -25.63
CA PRO A 223 -2.27 -10.59 -24.32
C PRO A 223 -1.58 -11.77 -23.60
N ALA A 224 -1.07 -12.75 -24.35
CA ALA A 224 -0.27 -13.85 -23.83
C ALA A 224 1.09 -13.41 -23.24
N GLU A 225 1.74 -12.38 -23.83
CA GLU A 225 3.02 -11.84 -23.35
C GLU A 225 2.82 -11.04 -22.06
N VAL A 226 1.76 -10.21 -22.00
CA VAL A 226 1.36 -9.49 -20.78
C VAL A 226 1.09 -10.48 -19.66
N LEU A 227 0.33 -11.54 -19.95
CA LEU A 227 0.04 -12.56 -18.96
C LEU A 227 1.29 -13.31 -18.49
N THR A 228 2.22 -13.58 -19.40
CA THR A 228 3.49 -14.25 -19.07
C THR A 228 4.36 -13.36 -18.20
N LEU A 229 4.48 -12.06 -18.51
CA LEU A 229 5.19 -11.08 -17.69
C LEU A 229 4.59 -10.97 -16.28
N VAL A 230 3.26 -10.93 -16.20
CA VAL A 230 2.52 -10.88 -14.93
C VAL A 230 2.81 -12.11 -14.06
N LEU A 231 2.83 -13.31 -14.66
CA LEU A 231 3.14 -14.54 -13.93
C LEU A 231 4.60 -14.62 -13.52
N LEU A 232 5.52 -14.17 -14.37
CA LEU A 232 6.93 -14.07 -14.05
C LEU A 232 7.16 -13.10 -12.89
N MET A 233 6.46 -11.95 -12.86
CA MET A 233 6.51 -11.02 -11.72
C MET A 233 6.00 -11.66 -10.43
N VAL A 234 4.86 -12.37 -10.47
CA VAL A 234 4.32 -13.07 -9.29
C VAL A 234 5.27 -14.17 -8.81
N ALA A 235 5.83 -14.98 -9.73
CA ALA A 235 6.78 -16.03 -9.39
C ALA A 235 8.07 -15.45 -8.81
N LEU A 236 8.60 -14.37 -9.39
CA LEU A 236 9.78 -13.66 -8.89
C LEU A 236 9.55 -13.12 -7.47
N VAL A 237 8.38 -12.53 -7.22
CA VAL A 237 8.00 -12.02 -5.89
C VAL A 237 7.90 -13.14 -4.86
N ILE A 238 7.31 -14.28 -5.22
CA ILE A 238 7.25 -15.47 -4.35
C ILE A 238 8.65 -16.01 -4.07
N LEU A 239 9.51 -16.10 -5.08
CA LEU A 239 10.88 -16.58 -4.95
C LEU A 239 11.73 -15.65 -4.07
N ILE A 240 11.58 -14.32 -4.21
CA ILE A 240 12.25 -13.35 -3.35
C ILE A 240 11.75 -13.49 -1.90
N GLY A 241 10.44 -13.64 -1.69
CA GLY A 241 9.86 -13.85 -0.37
C GLY A 241 10.37 -15.12 0.31
N LEU A 242 10.38 -16.25 -0.41
CA LEU A 242 10.89 -17.53 0.08
C LEU A 242 12.40 -17.50 0.33
N GLY A 243 13.17 -16.84 -0.55
CA GLY A 243 14.62 -16.68 -0.39
C GLY A 243 15.00 -15.83 0.83
N PHE A 244 14.20 -14.81 1.15
CA PHE A 244 14.38 -14.02 2.37
C PHE A 244 13.94 -14.77 3.64
N ALA A 245 12.82 -15.50 3.58
CA ALA A 245 12.37 -16.36 4.69
C ALA A 245 13.41 -17.44 5.03
N GLY A 246 14.02 -18.05 4.02
CA GLY A 246 15.08 -19.04 4.19
C GLY A 246 16.37 -18.48 4.81
N LYS A 247 16.69 -17.20 4.59
CA LYS A 247 17.85 -16.53 5.24
C LYS A 247 17.60 -16.14 6.69
N LEU A 248 16.35 -15.89 7.09
CA LEU A 248 15.99 -15.52 8.46
C LEU A 248 15.75 -16.73 9.38
N GLY A 249 15.49 -17.91 8.83
CA GLY A 249 15.36 -19.17 9.60
C GLY A 249 16.68 -19.81 10.04
N GLY A 250 17.84 -19.19 9.76
CA GLY A 250 19.17 -19.73 10.05
C GLY A 250 19.91 -19.11 11.23
N GLY A 251 19.29 -18.19 11.99
CA GLY A 251 19.87 -17.62 13.22
C GLY A 251 19.33 -18.33 14.46
N PRO A 252 20.18 -18.68 15.45
CA PRO A 252 19.73 -19.45 16.61
C PRO A 252 18.75 -18.64 17.43
N ILE A 253 17.59 -19.25 17.68
CA ILE A 253 16.70 -18.88 18.78
C ILE A 253 17.43 -19.32 20.05
N SER A 254 18.14 -18.39 20.69
CA SER A 254 18.68 -18.53 22.05
C SER A 254 18.76 -17.16 22.69
#